data_AF-A0AA39FG88-F1
#
_entry.id   AF-A0AA39FG88-F1
#
_cell.length_a   1.000
_cell.length_b   1.000
_cell.length_c   1.000
_cell.angle_alpha   90.00
_cell.angle_beta   90.00
_cell.angle_gamma   90.00
#
_symmetry.space_group_name_H-M   'P 1'
#
loop_
_entity.id
_entity.type
_entity.pdbx_description
1 polymer ?
#
loop_
_entity_poly.entity_id
_entity_poly.type
_entity_poly.pdbx_seq_one_letter_code
_entity_poly.pdbx_strand_id
1 'polypeptide(L)'
;MSEPTQTSSKTKEVSECENFVPRFEFFHNRPDYVDKTMFIKELLSDGHVLITAPPCFGKTLNMDMVRRFIEIEVDDNGEPIELKRNETTKILEDKQENSKNFKYFKGKKIFIDKQFMSKHFGQYPTIFVDFRNVHGDTFREVLVKLREAVNDAFLVHAYLTKSSLWDSPGFEKETFLKYVSTEKSKLLTQAEVEKVLGIIILHECRFIIFAVPQWALL
;
A
#
# COMPACT_ATOMS: atom_id res chain seq x y z
N MET A 1 -10.06 -55.22 -18.18
CA MET A 1 -10.70 -54.30 -17.22
C MET A 1 -9.59 -53.52 -16.55
N SER A 2 -9.34 -52.31 -17.03
CA SER A 2 -8.30 -51.41 -16.55
C SER A 2 -8.91 -50.48 -15.50
N GLU A 3 -8.30 -50.42 -14.31
CA GLU A 3 -8.60 -49.41 -13.29
C GLU A 3 -8.14 -48.02 -13.79
N PRO A 4 -8.91 -46.95 -13.53
CA PRO A 4 -8.49 -45.59 -13.85
C PRO A 4 -7.65 -44.98 -12.71
N THR A 5 -6.45 -44.56 -13.05
CA THR A 5 -5.46 -43.87 -12.20
C THR A 5 -5.95 -42.45 -11.82
N GLN A 6 -6.18 -42.18 -10.53
CA GLN A 6 -6.41 -40.84 -10.01
C GLN A 6 -5.07 -40.10 -9.82
N THR A 7 -4.69 -39.20 -10.72
CA THR A 7 -3.49 -38.33 -10.54
C THR A 7 -3.66 -36.92 -11.14
N SER A 8 -4.74 -36.20 -10.78
CA SER A 8 -5.02 -34.87 -11.37
C SER A 8 -5.42 -33.76 -10.39
N SER A 9 -5.78 -34.07 -9.14
CA SER A 9 -6.30 -33.06 -8.20
C SER A 9 -5.24 -32.34 -7.34
N LYS A 10 -4.11 -32.99 -7.00
CA LYS A 10 -3.13 -32.44 -6.03
C LYS A 10 -2.31 -31.25 -6.56
N THR A 11 -2.11 -31.13 -7.86
CA THR A 11 -1.21 -30.10 -8.42
C THR A 11 -1.86 -28.72 -8.55
N LYS A 12 -3.21 -28.64 -8.57
CA LYS A 12 -3.94 -27.37 -8.64
C LYS A 12 -4.02 -26.64 -7.30
N GLU A 13 -4.26 -27.36 -6.19
CA GLU A 13 -4.39 -26.77 -4.85
C GLU A 13 -3.08 -26.12 -4.36
N VAL A 14 -1.92 -26.66 -4.73
CA VAL A 14 -0.60 -26.09 -4.35
C VAL A 14 -0.34 -24.76 -5.05
N SER A 15 -0.75 -24.62 -6.32
CA SER A 15 -0.55 -23.40 -7.13
C SER A 15 -1.42 -22.21 -6.71
N GLU A 16 -2.59 -22.47 -6.10
CA GLU A 16 -3.47 -21.43 -5.56
C GLU A 16 -2.93 -20.87 -4.23
N CYS A 17 -2.29 -21.72 -3.42
CA CYS A 17 -1.67 -21.29 -2.16
C CYS A 17 -0.39 -20.46 -2.38
N GLU A 18 0.38 -20.73 -3.43
CA GLU A 18 1.59 -19.97 -3.77
C GLU A 18 1.29 -18.52 -4.22
N ASN A 19 0.08 -18.26 -4.74
CA ASN A 19 -0.33 -16.92 -5.19
C ASN A 19 -1.27 -16.22 -4.20
N PHE A 20 -1.63 -16.86 -3.09
CA PHE A 20 -2.52 -16.27 -2.10
C PHE A 20 -1.80 -15.15 -1.33
N VAL A 21 -2.35 -13.94 -1.41
CA VAL A 21 -1.88 -12.83 -0.59
C VAL A 21 -2.89 -12.45 0.47
N PRO A 22 -2.50 -12.53 1.75
CA PRO A 22 -3.40 -12.23 2.84
C PRO A 22 -3.68 -10.72 2.84
N ARG A 23 -4.93 -10.35 2.54
CA ARG A 23 -5.41 -8.97 2.60
C ARG A 23 -6.22 -8.77 3.86
N PHE A 24 -6.01 -7.64 4.54
CA PHE A 24 -6.69 -7.33 5.80
C PHE A 24 -8.22 -7.35 5.66
N GLU A 25 -8.74 -6.87 4.53
CA GLU A 25 -10.16 -6.95 4.15
C GLU A 25 -10.78 -8.36 4.26
N PHE A 26 -10.01 -9.42 4.02
CA PHE A 26 -10.56 -10.79 4.08
C PHE A 26 -10.47 -11.40 5.48
N PHE A 27 -9.56 -10.91 6.32
CA PHE A 27 -9.28 -11.51 7.63
C PHE A 27 -9.85 -10.71 8.79
N HIS A 28 -10.04 -9.40 8.65
CA HIS A 28 -10.34 -8.53 9.79
C HIS A 28 -11.57 -8.95 10.60
N ASN A 29 -12.59 -9.55 9.99
CA ASN A 29 -13.82 -9.97 10.66
C ASN A 29 -13.88 -11.48 10.99
N ARG A 30 -12.83 -12.25 10.71
CA ARG A 30 -12.84 -13.67 11.03
C ARG A 30 -12.67 -13.89 12.55
N PRO A 31 -13.33 -14.89 13.14
CA PRO A 31 -13.27 -15.14 14.59
C PRO A 31 -11.88 -15.53 15.09
N ASP A 32 -11.03 -16.06 14.22
CA ASP A 32 -9.64 -16.45 14.48
C ASP A 32 -8.62 -15.30 14.24
N TYR A 33 -9.08 -14.13 13.79
CA TYR A 33 -8.20 -12.98 13.61
C TYR A 33 -7.82 -12.35 14.95
N VAL A 34 -6.52 -12.35 15.26
CA VAL A 34 -5.97 -11.65 16.42
C VAL A 34 -5.79 -10.17 16.08
N ASP A 35 -6.52 -9.30 16.77
CA ASP A 35 -6.45 -7.86 16.57
C ASP A 35 -5.11 -7.25 17.04
N LYS A 36 -4.29 -6.92 16.04
CA LYS A 36 -2.98 -6.24 16.15
C LYS A 36 -3.01 -4.77 15.73
N THR A 37 -4.18 -4.15 15.58
CA THR A 37 -4.29 -2.77 15.06
C THR A 37 -3.57 -1.72 15.89
N MET A 38 -3.28 -1.99 17.18
CA MET A 38 -2.44 -1.13 18.01
C MET A 38 -1.00 -1.00 17.49
N PHE A 39 -0.50 -1.96 16.72
CA PHE A 39 0.81 -1.89 16.05
C PHE A 39 0.94 -0.64 15.16
N ILE A 40 -0.16 -0.16 14.58
CA ILE A 40 -0.18 1.06 13.76
C ILE A 40 0.24 2.27 14.59
N LYS A 41 -0.19 2.32 15.86
CA LYS A 41 0.16 3.42 16.76
C LYS A 41 1.64 3.42 17.10
N GLU A 42 2.20 2.25 17.38
CA GLU A 42 3.65 2.09 17.61
C GLU A 42 4.44 2.52 16.37
N LEU A 43 4.04 2.04 15.19
CA LEU A 43 4.70 2.35 13.92
C LEU A 43 4.70 3.84 13.55
N LEU A 44 3.63 4.57 13.87
CA LEU A 44 3.52 6.00 13.56
C LEU A 44 4.01 6.92 14.67
N SER A 45 4.28 6.37 15.86
CA SER A 45 4.87 7.13 16.98
C SER A 45 6.40 7.13 16.90
N ASP A 46 7.00 6.01 16.48
CA ASP A 46 8.44 5.86 16.32
C ASP A 46 8.86 6.06 14.86
N GLY A 47 9.91 6.83 14.59
CA GLY A 47 10.27 7.22 13.22
C GLY A 47 10.68 6.07 12.31
N HIS A 48 11.19 4.96 12.86
CA HIS A 48 11.69 3.80 12.11
C HIS A 48 11.39 2.49 12.83
N VAL A 49 10.84 1.48 12.12
CA VAL A 49 10.53 0.16 12.67
C VAL A 49 11.08 -0.94 11.76
N LEU A 50 11.87 -1.86 12.34
CA LEU A 50 12.36 -3.06 11.67
C LEU A 50 11.57 -4.28 12.16
N ILE A 51 10.96 -5.03 11.22
CA ILE A 51 10.20 -6.24 11.56
C ILE A 51 11.01 -7.50 11.28
N THR A 52 11.73 -7.99 12.29
CA THR A 52 12.49 -9.24 12.26
C THR A 52 11.60 -10.44 12.60
N ALA A 53 10.81 -10.92 11.62
CA ALA A 53 9.92 -12.06 11.85
C ALA A 53 10.17 -13.22 10.85
N PRO A 54 10.01 -14.50 11.25
CA PRO A 54 10.09 -15.66 10.35
C PRO A 54 9.02 -15.67 9.24
N PRO A 55 9.18 -16.48 8.18
CA PRO A 55 8.14 -16.68 7.17
C PRO A 55 6.76 -16.99 7.79
N CYS A 56 5.67 -16.57 7.12
CA CYS A 56 4.29 -16.80 7.55
C CYS A 56 3.85 -16.13 8.88
N PHE A 57 4.65 -15.24 9.47
CA PHE A 57 4.30 -14.56 10.72
C PHE A 57 3.25 -13.41 10.59
N GLY A 58 2.60 -13.29 9.43
CA GLY A 58 1.59 -12.25 9.19
C GLY A 58 2.15 -10.87 8.85
N LYS A 59 3.44 -10.76 8.46
CA LYS A 59 4.04 -9.50 8.01
C LYS A 59 3.25 -8.84 6.88
N THR A 60 2.92 -9.59 5.83
CA THR A 60 2.17 -9.08 4.67
C THR A 60 0.79 -8.59 5.07
N LEU A 61 0.08 -9.35 5.92
CA LEU A 61 -1.24 -8.96 6.43
C LEU A 61 -1.17 -7.68 7.28
N ASN A 62 -0.16 -7.57 8.15
CA ASN A 62 0.06 -6.39 8.97
C ASN A 62 0.43 -5.17 8.11
N MET A 63 1.22 -5.35 7.05
CA MET A 63 1.57 -4.27 6.12
C MET A 63 0.37 -3.82 5.29
N ASP A 64 -0.47 -4.73 4.82
CA ASP A 64 -1.75 -4.40 4.16
C ASP A 64 -2.70 -3.67 5.13
N MET A 65 -2.75 -4.10 6.40
CA MET A 65 -3.50 -3.42 7.46
C MET A 65 -2.99 -1.99 7.69
N VAL A 66 -1.68 -1.77 7.86
CA VAL A 66 -1.11 -0.42 8.05
C VAL A 66 -1.40 0.43 6.82
N ARG A 67 -1.10 -0.08 5.61
CA ARG A 67 -1.37 0.61 4.34
C ARG A 67 -2.81 1.13 4.30
N ARG A 68 -3.80 0.25 4.49
CA ARG A 68 -5.22 0.60 4.46
C ARG A 68 -5.62 1.61 5.52
N PHE A 69 -4.90 1.68 6.64
CA PHE A 69 -5.18 2.66 7.68
C PHE A 69 -4.75 4.07 7.26
N ILE A 70 -3.56 4.22 6.66
CA ILE A 70 -2.99 5.55 6.37
C ILE A 70 -3.23 6.03 4.94
N GLU A 71 -3.46 5.14 3.99
CA GLU A 71 -3.58 5.51 2.57
C GLU A 71 -4.77 6.43 2.28
N ILE A 72 -4.50 7.50 1.53
CA ILE A 72 -5.56 8.28 0.89
C ILE A 72 -6.28 7.37 -0.11
N GLU A 73 -7.60 7.24 0.03
CA GLU A 73 -8.40 6.52 -0.94
C GLU A 73 -8.59 7.36 -2.20
N VAL A 74 -8.46 6.72 -3.35
CA VAL A 74 -8.72 7.31 -4.66
C VAL A 74 -9.86 6.57 -5.34
N ASP A 75 -10.61 7.27 -6.20
CA ASP A 75 -11.63 6.68 -7.04
C ASP A 75 -11.02 5.96 -8.26
N ASP A 76 -11.88 5.40 -9.11
CA ASP A 76 -11.43 4.68 -10.33
C ASP A 76 -10.73 5.60 -11.34
N ASN A 77 -10.88 6.92 -11.21
CA ASN A 77 -10.19 7.92 -12.03
C ASN A 77 -8.85 8.35 -11.41
N GLY A 78 -8.50 7.82 -10.24
CA GLY A 78 -7.29 8.18 -9.50
C GLY A 78 -7.40 9.52 -8.78
N GLU A 79 -8.60 10.09 -8.62
CA GLU A 79 -8.82 11.32 -7.86
C GLU A 79 -9.10 10.97 -6.38
N PRO A 80 -8.58 11.75 -5.41
CA PRO A 80 -8.79 11.48 -4.00
C PRO A 80 -10.27 11.51 -3.64
N ILE A 81 -10.75 10.49 -2.93
CA ILE A 81 -12.07 10.48 -2.34
C ILE A 81 -12.05 11.50 -1.19
N GLU A 82 -12.64 12.67 -1.43
CA GLU A 82 -12.68 13.75 -0.44
C GLU A 82 -13.35 13.27 0.86
N LEU A 83 -12.55 13.10 1.91
CA LEU A 83 -13.03 13.08 3.29
C LEU A 83 -13.43 14.51 3.65
N LYS A 84 -14.60 14.97 3.20
CA LYS A 84 -15.03 16.36 3.41
C LYS A 84 -14.94 16.75 4.90
N ARG A 85 -14.01 17.66 5.23
CA ARG A 85 -13.98 18.38 6.52
C ARG A 85 -15.13 19.38 6.54
N ASN A 86 -16.35 18.90 6.80
CA ASN A 86 -17.46 19.83 7.06
C ASN A 86 -17.18 20.51 8.39
N GLU A 87 -16.86 21.80 8.42
CA GLU A 87 -16.64 22.55 9.68
C GLU A 87 -17.89 22.56 10.60
N THR A 88 -19.06 22.23 10.04
CA THR A 88 -20.36 22.36 10.72
C THR A 88 -20.81 21.11 11.50
N THR A 89 -20.31 19.91 11.22
CA THR A 89 -20.68 18.69 11.98
C THR A 89 -19.54 18.22 12.87
N LYS A 90 -19.73 18.50 14.16
CA LYS A 90 -18.89 18.09 15.31
C LYS A 90 -19.03 16.60 15.65
N ILE A 91 -19.63 15.80 14.79
CA ILE A 91 -19.75 14.36 14.94
C ILE A 91 -18.78 13.72 13.94
N LEU A 92 -17.71 13.14 14.48
CA LEU A 92 -16.65 12.42 13.76
C LEU A 92 -17.17 11.15 13.04
N GLU A 93 -18.42 10.77 13.29
CA GLU A 93 -18.98 9.48 12.91
C GLU A 93 -19.39 9.43 11.44
N ASP A 94 -19.85 10.54 10.85
CA ASP A 94 -20.40 10.54 9.47
C ASP A 94 -19.34 10.73 8.37
N LYS A 95 -18.14 11.27 8.70
CA LYS A 95 -17.11 11.66 7.70
C LYS A 95 -16.19 10.52 7.29
N GLN A 96 -15.98 9.56 8.19
CA GLN A 96 -15.13 8.39 7.96
C GLN A 96 -15.92 7.22 7.35
N GLU A 97 -17.26 7.21 7.44
CA GLU A 97 -18.08 6.07 6.99
C GLU A 97 -18.13 5.90 5.45
N ASN A 98 -17.79 6.95 4.69
CA ASN A 98 -17.67 6.88 3.23
C ASN A 98 -16.37 6.23 2.72
N SER A 99 -15.38 6.02 3.59
CA SER A 99 -14.13 5.34 3.23
C SER A 99 -14.34 3.83 3.19
N LYS A 100 -13.94 3.18 2.09
CA LYS A 100 -13.99 1.72 1.95
C LYS A 100 -13.14 1.04 3.03
N ASN A 101 -12.03 1.64 3.43
CA ASN A 101 -11.11 1.12 4.42
C ASN A 101 -11.60 1.30 5.85
N PHE A 102 -12.39 2.34 6.14
CA PHE A 102 -12.83 2.65 7.50
C PHE A 102 -13.60 1.49 8.14
N LYS A 103 -14.45 0.82 7.35
CA LYS A 103 -15.22 -0.35 7.81
C LYS A 103 -14.34 -1.48 8.37
N TYR A 104 -13.08 -1.60 7.92
CA TYR A 104 -12.17 -2.64 8.40
C TYR A 104 -11.67 -2.43 9.83
N PHE A 105 -11.67 -1.16 10.28
CA PHE A 105 -11.20 -0.79 11.61
C PHE A 105 -12.33 -0.63 12.62
N LYS A 106 -13.60 -0.57 12.20
CA LYS A 106 -14.75 -0.51 13.12
C LYS A 106 -14.71 -1.69 14.10
N GLY A 107 -14.77 -1.39 15.39
CA GLY A 107 -14.70 -2.39 16.47
C GLY A 107 -13.31 -2.98 16.75
N LYS A 108 -12.24 -2.47 16.13
CA LYS A 108 -10.85 -2.83 16.46
C LYS A 108 -10.28 -1.97 17.58
N LYS A 109 -9.21 -2.42 18.22
CA LYS A 109 -8.54 -1.72 19.34
C LYS A 109 -8.15 -0.29 18.95
N ILE A 110 -7.60 -0.08 17.75
CA ILE A 110 -7.21 1.26 17.28
C ILE A 110 -8.39 2.23 17.15
N PHE A 111 -9.60 1.71 16.92
CA PHE A 111 -10.82 2.51 16.73
C PHE A 111 -11.31 3.20 18.00
N ILE A 112 -10.86 2.71 19.17
CA ILE A 112 -11.14 3.30 20.48
C ILE A 112 -10.46 4.68 20.58
N ASP A 113 -9.27 4.82 20.00
CA ASP A 113 -8.50 6.08 20.01
C ASP A 113 -8.94 7.00 18.86
N LYS A 114 -10.06 7.71 19.08
CA LYS A 114 -10.64 8.63 18.08
C LYS A 114 -9.72 9.77 17.67
N GLN A 115 -8.88 10.24 18.59
CA GLN A 115 -7.93 11.30 18.30
C GLN A 115 -6.86 10.82 17.33
N PHE A 116 -6.30 9.63 17.58
CA PHE A 116 -5.33 9.02 16.69
C PHE A 116 -5.93 8.70 15.32
N MET A 117 -7.14 8.12 15.29
CA MET A 117 -7.90 7.88 14.05
C MET A 117 -8.05 9.17 13.24
N SER A 118 -8.54 10.26 13.85
CA SER A 118 -8.74 11.54 13.16
C SER A 118 -7.44 12.13 12.61
N LYS A 119 -6.33 11.94 13.33
CA LYS A 119 -5.03 12.49 12.97
C LYS A 119 -4.34 11.72 11.83
N HIS A 120 -4.48 10.40 11.78
CA HIS A 120 -3.64 9.57 10.93
C HIS A 120 -4.43 8.75 9.88
N PHE A 121 -5.71 8.49 10.10
CA PHE A 121 -6.49 7.63 9.20
C PHE A 121 -6.72 8.32 7.84
N GLY A 122 -6.32 7.64 6.76
CA GLY A 122 -6.51 8.09 5.38
C GLY A 122 -5.85 9.43 5.03
N GLN A 123 -4.80 9.84 5.74
CA GLN A 123 -4.18 11.16 5.57
C GLN A 123 -2.95 11.16 4.66
N TYR A 124 -2.48 9.99 4.20
CA TYR A 124 -1.12 9.85 3.68
C TYR A 124 -1.07 9.28 2.24
N PRO A 125 -0.37 9.95 1.30
CA PRO A 125 -0.19 9.43 -0.06
C PRO A 125 0.78 8.23 -0.05
N THR A 126 0.22 7.02 -0.01
CA THR A 126 0.96 5.79 0.27
C THR A 126 1.34 5.02 -1.00
N ILE A 127 2.58 5.17 -1.47
CA ILE A 127 3.09 4.40 -2.64
C ILE A 127 3.45 2.98 -2.21
N PHE A 128 2.64 2.01 -2.61
CA PHE A 128 2.86 0.60 -2.32
C PHE A 128 3.35 -0.15 -3.56
N VAL A 129 4.60 -0.63 -3.55
CA VAL A 129 5.18 -1.42 -4.65
C VAL A 129 5.11 -2.91 -4.33
N ASP A 130 4.61 -3.69 -5.29
CA ASP A 130 4.44 -5.13 -5.16
C ASP A 130 5.33 -5.89 -6.15
N PHE A 131 6.38 -6.53 -5.62
CA PHE A 131 7.36 -7.26 -6.43
C PHE A 131 7.01 -8.73 -6.68
N ARG A 132 5.83 -9.21 -6.27
CA ARG A 132 5.45 -10.63 -6.43
C ARG A 132 5.43 -11.10 -7.88
N ASN A 133 5.12 -10.21 -8.81
CA ASN A 133 5.07 -10.55 -10.24
C ASN A 133 6.35 -10.16 -10.98
N VAL A 134 7.41 -9.79 -10.25
CA VAL A 134 8.71 -9.40 -10.81
C VAL A 134 9.62 -10.61 -10.88
N HIS A 135 9.37 -11.43 -11.90
CA HIS A 135 10.13 -12.64 -12.21
C HIS A 135 10.37 -12.71 -13.72
N GLY A 136 11.44 -13.38 -14.13
CA GLY A 136 11.82 -13.56 -15.53
C GLY A 136 13.09 -14.39 -15.64
N ASP A 137 13.30 -14.99 -16.81
CA ASP A 137 14.44 -15.86 -17.07
C ASP A 137 15.69 -15.06 -17.48
N THR A 138 15.48 -13.79 -17.85
CA THR A 138 16.55 -12.87 -18.21
C THR A 138 16.48 -11.58 -17.39
N PHE A 139 17.64 -10.93 -17.18
CA PHE A 139 17.71 -9.61 -16.54
C PHE A 139 16.82 -8.58 -17.26
N ARG A 140 16.71 -8.67 -18.58
CA ARG A 140 15.86 -7.77 -19.39
C ARG A 140 14.39 -7.94 -19.07
N GLU A 141 13.91 -9.17 -18.93
CA GLU A 141 12.52 -9.46 -18.54
C GLU A 141 12.23 -8.97 -17.13
N VAL A 142 13.12 -9.26 -16.18
CA VAL A 142 13.00 -8.79 -14.80
C VAL A 142 12.96 -7.26 -14.75
N LEU A 143 13.82 -6.58 -15.53
CA LEU A 143 13.83 -5.11 -15.60
C LEU A 143 12.53 -4.54 -16.18
N VAL A 144 11.95 -5.19 -17.19
CA VAL A 144 10.62 -4.80 -17.72
C VAL A 144 9.55 -4.97 -16.65
N LYS A 145 9.50 -6.13 -15.97
CA LYS A 145 8.56 -6.37 -14.87
C LYS A 145 8.72 -5.40 -13.70
N LEU A 146 9.96 -5.02 -13.40
CA LEU A 146 10.26 -4.04 -12.37
C LEU A 146 9.73 -2.65 -12.74
N ARG A 147 9.88 -2.23 -14.00
CA ARG A 147 9.29 -0.99 -14.51
C ARG A 147 7.76 -1.00 -14.45
N GLU A 148 7.14 -2.13 -14.80
CA GLU A 148 5.69 -2.34 -14.68
C GLU A 148 5.25 -2.17 -13.22
N ALA A 149 5.91 -2.86 -12.27
CA ALA A 149 5.58 -2.76 -10.84
C ALA A 149 5.73 -1.34 -10.27
N VAL A 150 6.77 -0.61 -10.71
CA VAL A 150 6.95 0.81 -10.35
C VAL A 150 5.85 1.66 -10.97
N ASN A 151 5.53 1.48 -12.25
CA ASN A 151 4.45 2.24 -12.89
C ASN A 151 3.12 2.02 -12.19
N ASP A 152 2.74 0.77 -11.94
CA ASP A 152 1.48 0.39 -11.27
C ASP A 152 1.38 1.06 -9.89
N ALA A 153 2.47 1.08 -9.13
CA ALA A 153 2.49 1.69 -7.80
C ALA A 153 2.34 3.22 -7.85
N PHE A 154 2.91 3.89 -8.86
CA PHE A 154 2.86 5.35 -8.97
C PHE A 154 1.62 5.86 -9.70
N LEU A 155 1.06 5.07 -10.62
CA LEU A 155 -0.09 5.45 -11.45
C LEU A 155 -1.32 5.79 -10.59
N VAL A 156 -1.54 5.05 -9.51
CA VAL A 156 -2.62 5.30 -8.53
C VAL A 156 -2.50 6.69 -7.88
N HIS A 157 -1.30 7.28 -7.89
CA HIS A 157 -1.02 8.60 -7.34
C HIS A 157 -0.96 9.71 -8.39
N ALA A 158 -1.56 9.50 -9.56
CA ALA A 158 -1.62 10.53 -10.61
C ALA A 158 -2.20 11.87 -10.12
N TYR A 159 -3.09 11.87 -9.12
CA TYR A 159 -3.60 13.09 -8.49
C TYR A 159 -2.51 14.00 -7.91
N LEU A 160 -1.39 13.44 -7.45
CA LEU A 160 -0.28 14.23 -6.91
C LEU A 160 0.36 15.12 -7.96
N THR A 161 0.23 14.82 -9.26
CA THR A 161 0.80 15.66 -10.34
C THR A 161 0.28 17.11 -10.33
N LYS A 162 -0.92 17.31 -9.79
CA LYS A 162 -1.59 18.62 -9.65
C LYS A 162 -1.29 19.32 -8.33
N SER A 163 -0.53 18.69 -7.42
CA SER A 163 -0.23 19.24 -6.09
C SER A 163 0.65 20.49 -6.16
N SER A 164 0.42 21.45 -5.25
CA SER A 164 1.30 22.60 -5.03
C SER A 164 2.63 22.24 -4.35
N LEU A 165 2.75 21.02 -3.81
CA LEU A 165 4.00 20.55 -3.16
C LEU A 165 5.21 20.57 -4.09
N TRP A 166 4.98 20.46 -5.40
CA TRP A 166 6.06 20.51 -6.40
C TRP A 166 6.73 21.87 -6.53
N ASP A 167 6.10 22.94 -6.04
CA ASP A 167 6.68 24.28 -6.05
C ASP A 167 7.71 24.46 -4.92
N SER A 168 7.78 23.51 -3.99
CA SER A 168 8.76 23.48 -2.91
C SER A 168 10.13 22.96 -3.40
N PRO A 169 11.24 23.56 -2.96
CA PRO A 169 12.58 23.12 -3.36
C PRO A 169 12.87 21.71 -2.84
N GLY A 170 13.53 20.89 -3.68
CA GLY A 170 13.94 19.53 -3.35
C GLY A 170 13.06 18.41 -3.91
N PHE A 171 11.93 18.73 -4.55
CA PHE A 171 11.07 17.74 -5.20
C PHE A 171 11.30 17.65 -6.72
N GLU A 172 11.55 16.45 -7.23
CA GLU A 172 11.76 16.21 -8.67
C GLU A 172 10.44 15.82 -9.37
N LYS A 173 9.60 16.82 -9.68
CA LYS A 173 8.31 16.60 -10.37
C LYS A 173 8.45 15.82 -11.67
N GLU A 174 9.48 16.10 -12.46
CA GLU A 174 9.71 15.44 -13.73
C GLU A 174 9.97 13.94 -13.56
N THR A 175 10.75 13.57 -12.55
CA THR A 175 11.05 12.18 -12.20
C THR A 175 9.78 11.42 -11.80
N PHE A 176 8.92 12.03 -10.98
CA PHE A 176 7.61 11.45 -10.64
C PHE A 176 6.71 11.26 -11.89
N LEU A 177 6.66 12.26 -12.77
CA LEU A 177 5.88 12.18 -14.01
C LEU A 177 6.35 11.07 -14.95
N LYS A 178 7.64 10.74 -14.95
CA LYS A 178 8.17 9.58 -15.69
C LYS A 178 7.64 8.27 -15.14
N TYR A 179 7.55 8.12 -13.81
CA TYR A 179 7.04 6.90 -13.18
C TYR A 179 5.53 6.72 -13.39
N VAL A 180 4.75 7.80 -13.38
CA VAL A 180 3.29 7.76 -13.60
C VAL A 180 2.95 7.45 -15.06
N SER A 181 3.70 7.96 -16.03
CA SER A 181 3.40 7.77 -17.45
C SER A 181 3.69 6.35 -17.93
N THR A 182 2.67 5.67 -18.46
CA THR A 182 2.79 4.30 -19.02
C THR A 182 3.76 4.17 -20.19
N GLU A 183 3.98 5.26 -20.95
CA GLU A 183 4.95 5.28 -22.04
C GLU A 183 6.36 5.55 -21.54
N LYS A 184 6.54 6.56 -20.68
CA LYS A 184 7.86 6.94 -20.18
C LYS A 184 8.41 5.93 -19.18
N SER A 185 7.55 5.25 -18.42
CA SER A 185 7.96 4.23 -17.45
C SER A 185 8.65 3.04 -18.11
N LYS A 186 8.26 2.69 -19.34
CA LYS A 186 8.91 1.63 -20.15
C LYS A 186 10.35 1.97 -20.53
N LEU A 187 10.68 3.26 -20.60
CA LEU A 187 11.97 3.80 -21.02
C LEU A 187 12.90 4.13 -19.84
N LEU A 188 12.49 3.88 -18.60
CA LEU A 188 13.30 4.18 -17.42
C LEU A 188 14.65 3.48 -17.47
N THR A 189 15.72 4.23 -17.30
CA THR A 189 17.07 3.69 -17.19
C THR A 189 17.22 2.84 -15.92
N GLN A 190 18.25 1.99 -15.88
CA GLN A 190 18.55 1.21 -14.68
C GLN A 190 18.79 2.12 -13.46
N ALA A 191 19.50 3.25 -13.63
CA ALA A 191 19.75 4.20 -12.56
C ALA A 191 18.46 4.86 -12.03
N GLU A 192 17.48 5.15 -12.89
CA GLU A 192 16.19 5.71 -12.46
C GLU A 192 15.35 4.68 -11.70
N VAL A 193 15.42 3.41 -12.07
CA VAL A 193 14.77 2.31 -11.35
C VAL A 193 15.47 2.05 -10.02
N GLU A 194 16.81 2.06 -9.99
CA GLU A 194 17.61 1.97 -8.77
C GLU A 194 17.38 3.16 -7.84
N LYS A 195 17.12 4.35 -8.38
CA LYS A 195 16.75 5.52 -7.57
C LYS A 195 15.40 5.31 -6.90
N VAL A 196 14.40 4.80 -7.61
CA VAL A 196 13.10 4.42 -6.99
C VAL A 196 13.30 3.34 -5.96
N LEU A 197 14.04 2.28 -6.30
CA LEU A 197 14.34 1.21 -5.37
C LEU A 197 15.13 1.72 -4.17
N GLY A 198 16.08 2.63 -4.32
CA GLY A 198 16.88 3.22 -3.25
C GLY A 198 16.07 4.14 -2.36
N ILE A 199 15.18 4.95 -2.96
CA ILE A 199 14.13 5.68 -2.23
C ILE A 199 13.23 4.69 -1.48
N ILE A 200 12.98 3.51 -2.07
CA ILE A 200 12.21 2.43 -1.47
C ILE A 200 13.05 1.54 -0.49
N ILE A 201 14.37 1.64 -0.48
CA ILE A 201 15.28 0.74 0.25
C ILE A 201 16.03 1.48 1.37
N LEU A 202 15.88 2.80 1.49
CA LEU A 202 16.32 3.55 2.68
C LEU A 202 15.59 3.16 3.97
N HIS A 203 14.57 2.30 3.89
CA HIS A 203 14.13 1.46 5.00
C HIS A 203 14.00 0.02 4.52
N GLU A 204 14.74 -0.91 5.13
CA GLU A 204 14.68 -2.35 4.84
C GLU A 204 13.30 -2.95 5.17
N CYS A 205 12.30 -2.65 4.35
CA CYS A 205 11.00 -3.28 4.38
C CYS A 205 10.55 -3.48 2.93
N ARG A 206 10.00 -4.66 2.68
CA ARG A 206 9.44 -5.08 1.38
C ARG A 206 8.18 -4.28 0.98
N PHE A 207 7.88 -3.19 1.69
CA PHE A 207 6.72 -2.31 1.56
C PHE A 207 7.11 -0.95 2.16
N ILE A 208 6.86 0.13 1.43
CA ILE A 208 6.97 1.49 1.97
C ILE A 208 5.62 2.15 1.94
N ILE A 209 5.43 3.00 2.93
CA ILE A 209 4.32 3.90 3.00
C ILE A 209 4.90 5.30 3.11
N PHE A 210 4.66 6.12 2.09
CA PHE A 210 4.93 7.55 2.18
C PHE A 210 3.85 8.20 3.02
N ALA A 211 4.20 8.52 4.25
CA ALA A 211 3.44 9.42 5.07
C ALA A 211 3.94 10.85 4.84
N VAL A 212 3.41 11.57 3.83
CA VAL A 212 3.61 13.02 3.75
C VAL A 212 2.82 13.64 4.91
N PRO A 213 3.47 14.23 5.93
CA PRO A 213 2.76 14.76 7.08
C PRO A 213 1.92 15.98 6.69
N GLN A 214 0.73 16.10 7.27
CA GLN A 214 -0.19 17.20 7.02
C GLN A 214 0.36 18.60 7.39
N TRP A 215 1.48 18.69 8.13
CA TRP A 215 2.19 19.95 8.39
C TRP A 215 3.03 20.44 7.20
N ALA A 216 3.28 19.60 6.19
CA ALA A 216 3.86 20.02 4.91
C ALA A 216 2.82 20.64 3.96
N LEU A 217 1.56 20.77 4.41
CA LEU A 217 0.44 21.37 3.68
C LEU A 217 0.00 22.73 4.28
N LEU A 218 0.83 23.34 5.14
CA LEU A 218 0.65 24.70 5.65
C LEU A 218 1.75 25.62 5.11
#